data_AF-D4GVK4-F1
#
_entry.id   AF-D4GVK4-F1
#
_cell.length_a   1.000
_cell.length_b   1.000
_cell.length_c   1.000
_cell.angle_alpha   90.00
_cell.angle_beta   90.00
_cell.angle_gamma   90.00
#
_symmetry.space_group_name_H-M   'P 1'
#
loop_
_entity.id
_entity.type
_entity.pdbx_description
1 polymer ?
#
loop_
_entity_poly.entity_id
_entity_poly.type
_entity_poly.pdbx_seq_one_letter_code
_entity_poly.pdbx_strand_id
1 'polypeptide(L)'
;MLDSIPLFPGLPGGPELLIVLLIVVLLFGANKLPQLARSSGQAMGEFRRGREEIEEELKKGAEGGDDEGENGDEAEADDADATETEAESR
;
A
#
# COMPACT_ATOMS: atom_id res chain seq x y z
N MET A 1 16.43 -34.42 -1.96
CA MET A 1 15.72 -34.99 -0.78
C MET A 1 14.84 -33.96 -0.08
N LEU A 2 14.59 -32.78 -0.66
CA LEU A 2 13.63 -31.77 -0.15
C LEU A 2 12.49 -31.53 -1.16
N ASP A 3 12.40 -32.33 -2.21
CA ASP A 3 11.61 -32.08 -3.42
C ASP A 3 10.12 -32.43 -3.28
N SER A 4 9.67 -32.86 -2.10
CA SER A 4 8.37 -33.51 -1.94
C SER A 4 7.60 -33.09 -0.69
N ILE A 5 7.58 -31.79 -0.37
CA ILE A 5 6.55 -31.23 0.53
C ILE A 5 5.37 -30.77 -0.35
N PRO A 6 4.28 -31.53 -0.46
CA PRO A 6 3.11 -31.16 -1.24
C PRO A 6 2.29 -30.13 -0.46
N LEU A 7 2.77 -28.89 -0.36
CA LEU A 7 2.04 -27.89 0.42
C LEU A 7 0.71 -27.48 -0.27
N PHE A 8 0.53 -27.71 -1.57
CA PHE A 8 -0.77 -27.60 -2.24
C PHE A 8 -0.82 -28.51 -3.49
N PRO A 9 -1.72 -29.51 -3.56
CA PRO A 9 -1.85 -30.40 -4.72
C PRO A 9 -2.40 -29.60 -5.90
N GLY A 10 -1.52 -29.06 -6.73
CA GLY A 10 -1.87 -28.29 -7.92
C GLY A 10 -1.04 -27.04 -8.14
N LEU A 11 -0.28 -26.58 -7.13
CA LEU A 11 0.75 -25.58 -7.36
C LEU A 11 1.98 -26.31 -7.92
N PRO A 12 2.34 -26.09 -9.20
CA PRO A 12 3.52 -26.72 -9.75
C PRO A 12 4.73 -26.10 -9.02
N GLY A 13 5.65 -26.89 -8.49
CA GLY A 13 6.80 -26.40 -7.74
C GLY A 13 8.01 -26.22 -8.65
N GLY A 14 8.79 -25.15 -8.48
CA GLY A 14 10.07 -24.98 -9.18
C GLY A 14 9.94 -24.36 -10.58
N PRO A 15 10.51 -24.95 -11.64
CA PRO A 15 10.65 -24.33 -12.97
C PRO A 15 9.31 -24.09 -13.68
N GLU A 16 8.27 -24.85 -13.37
CA GLU A 16 6.93 -24.68 -13.94
C GLU A 16 6.28 -23.35 -13.50
N LEU A 17 6.48 -22.89 -12.25
CA LEU A 17 6.02 -21.55 -11.86
C LEU A 17 6.71 -20.47 -12.68
N LEU A 18 7.98 -20.67 -13.05
CA LEU A 18 8.69 -19.72 -13.91
C LEU A 18 8.04 -19.67 -15.29
N ILE A 19 7.64 -20.81 -15.86
CA ILE A 19 6.91 -20.85 -17.14
C ILE A 19 5.55 -20.15 -17.02
N VAL A 20 4.79 -20.42 -15.96
CA VAL A 20 3.51 -19.74 -15.71
C VAL A 20 3.74 -18.24 -15.55
N LEU A 21 4.74 -17.83 -14.77
CA LEU A 21 5.13 -16.43 -14.60
C LEU A 21 5.51 -15.80 -15.93
N LEU A 22 6.28 -16.49 -16.78
CA LEU A 22 6.66 -16.04 -18.11
C LEU A 22 5.42 -15.79 -18.97
N ILE A 23 4.46 -16.73 -18.99
CA ILE A 23 3.20 -16.58 -19.72
C ILE A 23 2.41 -15.38 -19.20
N VAL A 24 2.26 -15.24 -17.88
CA VAL A 24 1.59 -14.09 -17.25
C VAL A 24 2.28 -12.77 -17.63
N VAL A 25 3.61 -12.74 -17.60
CA VAL A 25 4.41 -11.57 -18.01
C VAL A 25 4.30 -11.30 -19.50
N LEU A 26 4.12 -12.30 -20.37
CA LEU A 26 3.88 -12.07 -21.79
C LEU A 26 2.48 -11.51 -22.06
N LEU A 27 1.46 -12.02 -21.36
CA LEU A 27 0.07 -11.60 -21.53
C LEU A 27 -0.17 -10.19 -20.99
N PHE A 28 0.34 -9.90 -19.79
CA PHE A 28 0.14 -8.62 -19.13
C PHE A 28 1.31 -7.65 -19.37
N GLY A 29 2.53 -8.14 -19.58
CA GLY A 29 3.74 -7.31 -19.58
C GLY A 29 4.36 -7.21 -18.18
N ALA A 30 5.69 -7.24 -18.09
CA ALA A 30 6.43 -7.12 -16.82
C ALA A 30 6.16 -5.81 -16.09
N ASN A 31 5.87 -4.73 -16.84
CA ASN A 31 5.57 -3.41 -16.30
C ASN A 31 4.11 -3.27 -15.81
N LYS A 32 3.19 -4.15 -16.24
CA LYS A 32 1.77 -4.07 -15.84
C LYS A 32 1.52 -4.68 -14.48
N LEU A 33 2.13 -5.83 -14.15
CA LEU A 33 2.00 -6.43 -12.82
C LEU A 33 2.27 -5.45 -11.66
N PRO A 34 3.40 -4.71 -11.62
CA PRO A 34 3.65 -3.72 -10.56
C PRO A 34 2.69 -2.52 -10.65
N GLN A 35 2.28 -2.12 -11.85
CA GLN A 35 1.31 -1.04 -12.05
C GLN A 35 -0.07 -1.40 -11.48
N LEU A 36 -0.57 -2.62 -11.76
CA LEU A 36 -1.82 -3.14 -11.22
C LEU A 36 -1.75 -3.26 -9.69
N ALA A 37 -0.64 -3.75 -9.15
CA ALA A 37 -0.44 -3.81 -7.70
C ALA A 37 -0.48 -2.40 -7.07
N ARG A 38 0.19 -1.41 -7.67
CA ARG A 38 0.20 -0.03 -7.18
C ARG A 38 -1.18 0.64 -7.27
N SER A 39 -1.88 0.50 -8.39
CA SER A 39 -3.22 1.08 -8.55
C SER A 39 -4.23 0.43 -7.60
N SER A 40 -4.15 -0.89 -7.42
CA SER A 40 -5.02 -1.63 -6.51
C SER A 40 -4.72 -1.28 -5.05
N GLY A 41 -3.44 -1.14 -4.69
CA GLY A 41 -3.02 -0.69 -3.36
C GLY A 41 -3.47 0.73 -3.06
N GLN A 42 -3.36 1.65 -4.03
CA GLN A 42 -3.84 3.02 -3.88
C GLN A 42 -5.37 3.06 -3.72
N ALA A 43 -6.11 2.34 -4.56
CA ALA A 43 -7.56 2.22 -4.44
C ALA A 43 -7.99 1.66 -3.07
N MET A 44 -7.30 0.63 -2.58
CA MET A 44 -7.55 0.06 -1.25
C MET A 44 -7.18 1.03 -0.11
N GLY A 45 -6.12 1.84 -0.28
CA GLY A 45 -5.70 2.86 0.68
C GLY A 45 -6.72 3.98 0.83
N GLU A 46 -7.13 4.58 -0.29
CA GLU A 46 -8.18 5.61 -0.33
C GLU A 46 -9.52 5.08 0.21
N PHE A 47 -9.88 3.83 -0.13
CA PHE A 47 -11.08 3.20 0.39
C PHE A 47 -11.05 3.01 1.90
N ARG A 48 -9.89 2.67 2.49
CA ARG A 48 -9.74 2.55 3.95
C ARG A 48 -9.86 3.90 4.64
N ARG A 49 -9.20 4.94 4.13
CA ARG A 49 -9.28 6.32 4.66
C ARG A 49 -10.71 6.85 4.63
N GLY A 50 -11.37 6.77 3.48
CA GLY A 50 -12.76 7.20 3.36
C GLY A 50 -13.70 6.41 4.28
N ARG A 51 -13.44 5.13 4.53
CA ARG A 51 -14.22 4.36 5.52
C ARG A 51 -13.99 4.81 6.96
N GLU A 52 -12.76 5.14 7.33
CA GLU A 52 -12.42 5.66 8.67
C GLU A 52 -13.08 7.02 8.90
N GLU A 53 -13.03 7.93 7.91
CA GLU A 53 -13.71 9.23 7.96
C GLU A 53 -15.22 9.08 8.13
N ILE A 54 -15.85 8.19 7.35
CA ILE A 54 -17.28 7.90 7.47
C ILE A 54 -17.60 7.32 8.86
N GLU A 55 -16.77 6.41 9.39
CA GLU A 55 -16.97 5.82 10.72
C GLU A 55 -16.87 6.88 11.82
N GLU A 56 -15.92 7.81 11.71
CA GLU A 56 -15.77 8.94 12.64
C GLU A 56 -16.94 9.91 12.57
N GLU A 57 -17.40 10.26 11.36
CA GLU A 57 -18.59 11.11 11.17
C GLU A 57 -19.85 10.45 11.73
N LEU A 58 -20.03 9.15 11.50
CA LEU A 58 -21.15 8.38 12.04
C LEU A 58 -21.08 8.29 13.57
N LYS A 59 -19.88 8.09 14.14
CA LYS A 59 -19.67 8.06 15.59
C LYS A 59 -19.97 9.42 16.21
N LYS A 60 -19.46 10.51 15.64
CA LYS A 60 -19.74 11.88 16.09
C LYS A 60 -21.22 12.23 15.95
N GLY A 61 -21.86 11.79 14.88
CA GLY A 61 -23.31 11.96 14.67
C GLY A 61 -24.16 11.15 15.65
N ALA A 62 -23.70 9.96 16.05
CA ALA A 62 -24.38 9.10 17.03
C ALA A 62 -24.16 9.53 18.48
N GLU A 63 -22.98 10.07 18.81
CA GLU A 63 -22.63 10.49 20.18
C GLU A 63 -23.17 11.88 20.55
N GLY A 64 -23.75 12.63 19.60
CA GLY A 64 -24.59 13.77 19.88
C GLY A 64 -23.84 15.07 20.19
N GLY A 65 -24.00 16.06 19.31
CA GLY A 65 -24.42 17.43 19.63
C GLY A 65 -23.61 18.35 20.56
N ASP A 66 -22.65 17.90 21.35
CA ASP A 66 -22.03 18.74 22.39
C ASP A 66 -20.52 18.54 22.44
N ASP A 67 -19.78 19.21 21.55
CA ASP A 67 -18.45 19.80 21.86
C ASP A 67 -18.01 20.73 20.73
N GLU A 68 -18.58 21.94 20.70
CA GLU A 68 -17.99 23.07 19.98
C GLU A 68 -16.80 23.59 20.82
N GLY A 69 -15.70 22.84 20.82
CA GLY A 69 -14.44 23.19 21.46
C GLY A 69 -13.42 23.67 20.45
N GLU A 70 -13.31 24.98 20.27
CA GLU A 70 -12.26 25.67 19.53
C GLU A 70 -10.85 25.19 19.91
N ASN A 71 -10.06 24.83 18.90
CA ASN A 71 -8.60 25.00 18.88
C ASN A 71 -8.24 25.03 17.37
N GLY A 72 -8.01 26.16 16.71
CA GLY A 72 -7.09 27.22 17.14
C GLY A 72 -5.77 26.54 17.47
N ASP A 73 -4.75 26.48 16.65
CA ASP A 73 -4.08 27.57 15.97
C ASP A 73 -2.68 26.99 15.65
N GLU A 74 -2.09 27.40 14.52
CA GLU A 74 -0.64 27.39 14.23
C GLU A 74 0.15 26.06 14.25
N ALA A 75 0.62 25.65 13.08
CA ALA A 75 2.07 25.59 12.81
C ALA A 75 2.32 25.19 11.35
N GLU A 76 2.37 26.19 10.47
CA GLU A 76 3.21 26.06 9.28
C GLU A 76 4.67 26.18 9.71
N ALA A 77 5.36 25.05 9.80
CA ALA A 77 6.82 24.89 9.76
C ALA A 77 7.03 23.38 9.60
N ASP A 78 7.69 22.86 8.58
CA ASP A 78 9.09 23.08 8.30
C ASP A 78 9.38 22.36 6.97
N ASP A 79 9.32 23.09 5.84
CA ASP A 79 9.82 22.61 4.55
C ASP A 79 11.34 22.81 4.57
N ALA A 80 12.03 21.98 5.37
CA ALA A 80 13.49 21.96 5.43
C ALA A 80 14.03 20.95 4.39
N ASP A 81 13.86 21.30 3.11
CA ASP A 81 14.73 20.80 2.04
C ASP A 81 16.12 21.44 2.17
N ALA A 82 16.98 20.86 3.00
CA ALA A 82 18.42 21.09 2.92
C ALA A 82 19.16 20.02 3.71
N THR A 83 19.79 19.06 3.02
CA THR A 83 21.18 18.68 3.28
C THR A 83 21.69 17.82 2.13
N GLU A 84 22.34 18.47 1.17
CA GLU A 84 23.40 17.87 0.38
C GLU A 84 24.50 17.39 1.35
N THR A 85 24.36 16.18 1.90
CA THR A 85 25.39 15.60 2.76
C THR A 85 26.35 14.79 1.90
N GLU A 86 27.43 15.48 1.54
CA GLU A 86 28.80 14.98 1.59
C GLU A 86 29.17 13.83 0.66
N ALA A 87 29.53 14.24 -0.55
CA ALA A 87 30.56 13.60 -1.33
C ALA A 87 31.94 13.68 -0.64
N GLU A 88 32.16 13.07 0.52
CA GLU A 88 33.52 12.88 1.06
C GLU A 88 33.59 11.63 1.96
N SER A 89 34.20 10.55 1.48
CA SER A 89 35.25 9.80 2.22
C SER A 89 35.63 8.48 1.53
N ARG A 90 36.77 8.54 0.83
CA ARG A 90 37.80 7.49 0.76
C ARG A 90 37.58 6.26 -0.12
#